data_AF-A0A918DFP4-F1
#
_entry.id   AF-A0A918DFP4-F1
#
_cell.length_a   1.000
_cell.length_b   1.000
_cell.length_c   1.000
_cell.angle_alpha   90.00
_cell.angle_beta   90.00
_cell.angle_gamma   90.00
#
_symmetry.space_group_name_H-M   'P 1'
#
loop_
_entity.id
_entity.type
_entity.pdbx_description
1 polymer ?
#
loop_
_entity_poly.entity_id
_entity_poly.type
_entity_poly.pdbx_seq_one_letter_code
_entity_poly.pdbx_strand_id
1 'polypeptide(L)'
;MADIAAAAGVSNGALYAHFGSKAELLVAALRAHGPRLLATLFAAEPDRPIADLLVDVGRRLPHRREAAGYLIVEALVAARRDQDVALPMRDYIGERADWLAGLVHVGQAAGELDTTLSPDALAHLCLLLAMGSALITPDLHAVNDEEWTSLLTRIVGALAPTDTTAPTGAPQ
;
A
#
# COMPACT_ATOMS: atom_id res chain seq x y z
N MET A 1 -21.71 11.63 -13.14
CA MET A 1 -22.27 12.12 -11.86
C MET A 1 -23.72 11.68 -11.69
N ALA A 2 -24.59 11.88 -12.69
CA ALA A 2 -25.99 11.42 -12.64
C ALA A 2 -26.15 9.94 -12.23
N ASP A 3 -25.41 9.02 -12.86
CA ASP A 3 -25.52 7.58 -12.53
C ASP A 3 -25.06 7.28 -11.09
N ILE A 4 -24.02 7.97 -10.62
CA ILE A 4 -23.51 7.82 -9.24
C ILE A 4 -24.53 8.39 -8.25
N ALA A 5 -25.15 9.53 -8.57
CA ALA A 5 -26.19 10.14 -7.75
C ALA A 5 -27.41 9.21 -7.62
N ALA A 6 -27.87 8.65 -8.75
CA ALA A 6 -28.96 7.71 -8.79
C ALA A 6 -28.65 6.44 -7.98
N ALA A 7 -27.46 5.86 -8.15
CA ALA A 7 -27.03 4.69 -7.38
C ALA A 7 -26.92 4.97 -5.87
N ALA A 8 -26.53 6.19 -5.49
CA ALA A 8 -26.43 6.61 -4.09
C ALA A 8 -27.76 7.14 -3.50
N GLY A 9 -28.84 7.21 -4.28
CA GLY A 9 -30.14 7.73 -3.83
C GLY A 9 -30.14 9.23 -3.52
N VAL A 10 -29.22 10.01 -4.11
CA VAL A 10 -29.08 11.46 -3.91
C VAL A 10 -29.30 12.23 -5.21
N SER A 11 -29.53 13.55 -5.11
CA SER A 11 -29.63 14.40 -6.30
C SER A 11 -28.25 14.69 -6.91
N ASN A 12 -28.21 14.94 -8.23
CA ASN A 12 -26.98 15.34 -8.91
C ASN A 12 -26.43 16.67 -8.34
N GLY A 13 -27.31 17.60 -7.96
CA GLY A 13 -26.93 18.86 -7.32
C GLY A 13 -26.29 18.67 -5.95
N ALA A 14 -26.74 17.69 -5.16
CA ALA A 14 -26.12 17.35 -3.89
C ALA A 14 -24.69 16.84 -4.08
N LEU A 15 -24.43 16.01 -5.09
CA LEU A 15 -23.06 15.59 -5.39
C LEU A 15 -22.16 16.76 -5.81
N TYR A 16 -22.63 17.65 -6.69
CA TYR A 16 -21.83 18.81 -7.12
C TYR A 16 -21.61 19.84 -6.00
N ALA A 17 -22.47 19.87 -4.97
CA ALA A 17 -22.24 20.70 -3.80
C ALA A 17 -21.06 20.23 -2.94
N HIS A 18 -20.68 18.94 -3.03
CA HIS A 18 -19.59 18.34 -2.25
C HIS A 18 -18.33 18.03 -3.06
N PHE A 19 -18.48 17.78 -4.37
CA PHE A 19 -17.39 17.39 -5.25
C PHE A 19 -17.45 18.21 -6.53
N GLY A 20 -16.41 19.00 -6.79
CA GLY A 20 -16.29 19.84 -7.98
C GLY A 20 -16.13 19.03 -9.27
N SER A 21 -15.70 17.77 -9.20
CA SER A 21 -15.60 16.89 -10.36
C SER A 21 -15.79 15.40 -10.03
N LYS A 22 -15.98 14.58 -11.08
CA LYS A 22 -15.98 13.12 -10.95
C LYS A 22 -14.61 12.58 -10.49
N ALA A 23 -13.51 13.23 -10.89
CA ALA A 23 -12.17 12.87 -10.47
C ALA A 23 -11.95 13.12 -8.98
N GLU A 24 -12.45 14.25 -8.48
CA GLU A 24 -12.42 14.58 -7.04
C GLU A 24 -13.26 13.59 -6.23
N LEU A 25 -14.48 13.28 -6.68
CA LEU A 25 -15.32 12.26 -6.06
C LEU A 25 -14.63 10.89 -6.02
N LEU A 26 -13.97 10.50 -7.11
CA LEU A 26 -13.23 9.23 -7.19
C LEU A 26 -12.12 9.16 -6.13
N VAL A 27 -11.31 10.21 -6.00
CA VAL A 27 -10.24 10.25 -4.99
C VAL A 27 -10.83 10.31 -3.58
N ALA A 28 -11.91 11.06 -3.36
CA ALA A 28 -12.59 11.08 -2.07
C ALA A 28 -13.10 9.69 -1.68
N ALA A 29 -13.69 8.95 -2.62
CA ALA A 29 -14.12 7.57 -2.41
C ALA A 29 -12.93 6.65 -2.10
N LEU A 30 -11.79 6.79 -2.80
CA LEU A 30 -10.57 6.05 -2.52
C LEU A 30 -9.96 6.40 -1.15
N ARG A 31 -10.02 7.66 -0.72
CA ARG A 31 -9.61 8.04 0.64
C ARG A 31 -10.55 7.42 1.68
N ALA A 32 -11.85 7.46 1.47
CA ALA A 32 -12.81 6.92 2.44
C ALA A 32 -12.79 5.39 2.52
N HIS A 33 -12.64 4.70 1.39
CA HIS A 33 -12.91 3.26 1.27
C HIS A 33 -11.78 2.47 0.60
N GLY A 34 -10.67 3.11 0.23
CA GLY A 34 -9.53 2.43 -0.36
C GLY A 34 -8.86 1.43 0.60
N PRO A 35 -8.06 0.49 0.08
CA PRO A 35 -7.40 -0.52 0.89
C PRO A 35 -6.42 0.12 1.89
N ARG A 36 -6.79 0.15 3.17
CA ARG A 36 -6.03 0.76 4.28
C ARG A 36 -5.51 -0.24 5.29
N LEU A 37 -5.42 -1.50 4.88
CA LEU A 37 -5.21 -2.62 5.78
C LEU A 37 -3.97 -2.51 6.68
N LEU A 38 -2.83 -2.08 6.13
CA LEU A 38 -1.63 -1.86 6.94
C LEU A 38 -1.86 -0.77 8.00
N ALA A 39 -2.55 0.31 7.64
CA ALA A 39 -2.89 1.40 8.55
C ALA A 39 -3.90 0.96 9.61
N THR A 40 -4.86 0.12 9.24
CA THR A 40 -5.82 -0.48 10.17
C THR A 40 -5.14 -1.37 11.20
N LEU A 41 -4.22 -2.24 10.76
CA LEU A 41 -3.47 -3.11 11.67
C LEU A 41 -2.56 -2.30 12.60
N PHE A 42 -1.82 -1.33 12.06
CA PHE A 42 -0.96 -0.46 12.86
C PHE A 42 -1.76 0.35 13.90
N ALA A 43 -2.93 0.88 13.52
CA ALA A 43 -3.78 1.61 14.47
C ALA A 43 -4.39 0.71 15.55
N ALA A 44 -4.63 -0.56 15.26
CA ALA A 44 -5.16 -1.53 16.22
C ALA A 44 -4.08 -2.01 17.21
N GLU A 45 -2.84 -2.17 16.75
CA GLU A 45 -1.71 -2.67 17.53
C GLU A 45 -0.44 -1.82 17.26
N PRO A 46 -0.34 -0.61 17.82
CA PRO A 46 0.76 0.32 17.51
C PRO A 46 2.14 -0.16 17.94
N ASP A 47 2.20 -1.00 18.99
CA ASP A 47 3.44 -1.55 19.54
C ASP A 47 3.90 -2.81 18.80
N ARG A 48 3.13 -3.27 17.80
CA ARG A 48 3.46 -4.46 17.03
C ARG A 48 4.61 -4.16 16.05
N PRO A 49 5.63 -5.03 15.94
CA PRO A 49 6.75 -4.78 15.05
C PRO A 49 6.29 -4.54 13.61
N ILE A 50 6.86 -3.52 12.97
CA ILE A 50 6.54 -3.13 11.59
C ILE A 50 6.84 -4.27 10.63
N ALA A 51 7.91 -5.03 10.88
CA ALA A 51 8.23 -6.24 10.11
C ALA A 51 7.07 -7.25 10.13
N ASP A 52 6.46 -7.51 11.28
CA ASP A 52 5.34 -8.44 11.40
C ASP A 52 4.09 -7.92 10.66
N LEU A 53 3.83 -6.62 10.73
CA LEU A 53 2.76 -5.98 9.99
C LEU A 53 2.96 -6.12 8.46
N LEU A 54 4.20 -5.97 7.98
CA LEU A 54 4.54 -6.18 6.57
C LEU A 54 4.32 -7.63 6.14
N VAL A 55 4.66 -8.62 7.00
CA VAL A 55 4.36 -10.03 6.73
C VAL A 55 2.85 -10.27 6.61
N ASP A 56 2.05 -9.77 7.55
CA ASP A 56 0.60 -10.00 7.55
C ASP A 56 -0.14 -9.34 6.39
N VAL A 57 0.33 -8.17 5.95
CA VAL A 57 -0.20 -7.54 4.75
C VAL A 57 0.28 -8.27 3.50
N GLY A 58 1.56 -8.63 3.45
CA GLY A 58 2.16 -9.33 2.32
C GLY A 58 1.53 -10.70 2.06
N ARG A 59 1.12 -11.44 3.10
CA ARG A 59 0.41 -12.73 2.98
C ARG A 59 -0.87 -12.64 2.14
N ARG A 60 -1.50 -11.47 2.10
CA ARG A 60 -2.73 -11.22 1.34
C ARG A 60 -2.51 -10.80 -0.11
N LEU A 61 -1.27 -10.52 -0.52
CA LEU A 61 -0.98 -10.07 -1.89
C LEU A 61 -1.40 -11.06 -2.98
N PRO A 62 -1.19 -12.39 -2.84
CA PRO A 62 -1.61 -13.36 -3.86
C PRO A 62 -3.11 -13.62 -3.87
N HIS A 63 -3.86 -13.12 -2.88
CA HIS A 63 -5.29 -13.40 -2.76
C HIS A 63 -6.11 -12.46 -3.64
N ARG A 64 -7.26 -12.95 -4.14
CA ARG A 64 -8.18 -12.11 -4.91
C ARG A 64 -8.63 -10.91 -4.08
N ARG A 65 -8.57 -9.73 -4.70
CA ARG A 65 -9.12 -8.51 -4.11
C ARG A 65 -10.63 -8.49 -4.24
N GLU A 66 -11.28 -7.86 -3.27
CA GLU A 66 -12.68 -7.46 -3.41
C GLU A 66 -12.82 -6.42 -4.53
N ALA A 67 -14.04 -6.26 -5.06
CA ALA A 67 -14.33 -5.32 -6.15
C ALA A 67 -13.81 -3.90 -5.87
N ALA A 68 -13.94 -3.42 -4.63
CA ALA A 68 -13.43 -2.11 -4.20
C ALA A 68 -11.90 -1.97 -4.35
N GLY A 69 -11.15 -3.08 -4.26
CA GLY A 69 -9.70 -3.12 -4.43
C GLY A 69 -9.25 -2.91 -5.88
N TYR A 70 -10.14 -3.04 -6.86
CA TYR A 70 -9.86 -2.76 -8.27
C TYR A 70 -10.07 -1.29 -8.64
N LEU A 71 -10.86 -0.53 -7.88
CA LEU A 71 -11.15 0.88 -8.17
C LEU A 71 -9.88 1.74 -8.25
N ILE A 72 -8.90 1.47 -7.38
CA ILE A 72 -7.61 2.18 -7.40
C ILE A 72 -6.82 1.89 -8.69
N VAL A 73 -6.90 0.66 -9.21
CA VAL A 73 -6.26 0.26 -10.47
C VAL A 73 -6.92 0.99 -11.63
N GLU A 74 -8.26 0.98 -11.68
CA GLU A 74 -9.02 1.69 -12.71
C GLU A 74 -8.73 3.19 -12.70
N ALA A 75 -8.65 3.80 -11.51
CA ALA A 75 -8.30 5.20 -11.33
C ALA A 75 -6.89 5.51 -11.86
N LEU A 76 -5.91 4.66 -11.58
CA LEU A 76 -4.55 4.80 -12.10
C LEU A 76 -4.48 4.62 -13.62
N VAL A 77 -5.26 3.69 -14.18
CA VAL A 77 -5.39 3.53 -15.63
C VAL A 77 -6.03 4.76 -16.26
N ALA A 78 -7.08 5.32 -15.64
CA ALA A 78 -7.72 6.55 -16.09
C ALA A 78 -6.75 7.74 -16.05
N ALA A 79 -5.97 7.88 -14.98
CA ALA A 79 -4.94 8.92 -14.83
C ALA A 79 -3.89 8.89 -15.96
N ARG A 80 -3.64 7.74 -16.61
CA ARG A 80 -2.70 7.68 -17.75
C ARG A 80 -3.19 8.38 -19.01
N ARG A 81 -4.49 8.63 -19.11
CA ARG A 81 -5.15 9.19 -20.31
C ARG A 81 -5.91 10.49 -20.05
N ASP A 82 -6.12 10.86 -18.78
CA ASP A 82 -6.91 12.00 -18.36
C ASP A 82 -6.15 12.81 -17.30
N GLN A 83 -5.73 14.02 -17.64
CA GLN A 83 -4.96 14.89 -16.75
C GLN A 83 -5.77 15.36 -15.54
N ASP A 84 -7.09 15.50 -15.68
CA ASP A 84 -7.97 15.92 -14.59
C ASP A 84 -8.08 14.82 -13.52
N VAL A 85 -7.82 13.57 -13.90
CA VAL A 85 -7.70 12.43 -12.96
C VAL A 85 -6.26 12.27 -12.47
N ALA A 86 -5.26 12.55 -13.32
CA ALA A 86 -3.85 12.37 -13.00
C ALA A 86 -3.39 13.19 -11.79
N LEU A 87 -3.78 14.47 -11.73
CA LEU A 87 -3.38 15.36 -10.64
C LEU A 87 -3.92 14.88 -9.28
N PRO A 88 -5.25 14.71 -9.08
CA PRO A 88 -5.78 14.17 -7.83
C PRO A 88 -5.22 12.79 -7.47
N MET A 89 -4.98 11.92 -8.46
CA MET A 89 -4.42 10.60 -8.19
C MET A 89 -2.97 10.64 -7.77
N ARG A 90 -2.15 11.54 -8.33
CA ARG A 90 -0.76 11.72 -7.91
C ARG A 90 -0.72 12.15 -6.44
N ASP A 91 -1.56 13.10 -6.05
CA ASP A 91 -1.61 13.59 -4.68
C ASP A 91 -2.07 12.48 -3.72
N TYR A 92 -3.11 11.71 -4.09
CA TYR A 92 -3.55 10.55 -3.31
C TYR A 92 -2.46 9.48 -3.15
N ILE A 93 -1.72 9.14 -4.21
CA ILE A 93 -0.64 8.16 -4.14
C ILE A 93 0.55 8.71 -3.33
N GLY A 94 0.83 10.02 -3.44
CA GLY A 94 1.83 10.71 -2.62
C GLY A 94 1.52 10.58 -1.13
N GLU A 95 0.29 10.92 -0.72
CA GLU A 95 -0.17 10.76 0.68
C GLU A 95 0.03 9.32 1.19
N ARG A 96 -0.19 8.33 0.32
CA ARG A 96 -0.01 6.91 0.66
C ARG A 96 1.46 6.52 0.77
N ALA A 97 2.31 7.04 -0.12
CA ALA A 97 3.75 6.82 -0.07
C ALA A 97 4.35 7.46 1.19
N ASP A 98 4.00 8.70 1.49
CA ASP A 98 4.49 9.43 2.66
C ASP A 98 4.08 8.73 3.97
N TRP A 99 2.84 8.26 4.05
CA TRP A 99 2.37 7.48 5.20
C TRP A 99 3.15 6.17 5.38
N LEU A 100 3.43 5.45 4.29
CA LEU A 100 4.24 4.23 4.31
C LEU A 100 5.70 4.51 4.71
N ALA A 101 6.30 5.57 4.16
CA ALA A 101 7.66 5.98 4.51
C ALA A 101 7.77 6.36 5.99
N GLY A 102 6.75 7.05 6.53
CA GLY A 102 6.63 7.32 7.96
C GLY A 102 6.60 6.05 8.81
N LEU A 103 5.91 5.00 8.36
CA LEU A 103 5.88 3.71 9.05
C LEU A 103 7.25 3.02 9.04
N VAL A 104 7.98 3.10 7.92
CA VAL A 104 9.36 2.58 7.84
C VAL A 104 10.27 3.33 8.81
N HIS A 105 10.15 4.65 8.91
CA HIS A 105 10.89 5.43 9.90
C HIS A 105 10.60 5.00 11.34
N VAL A 106 9.34 4.68 11.68
CA VAL A 106 8.98 4.15 13.00
C VAL A 106 9.71 2.83 13.26
N GLY A 107 9.69 1.89 12.32
CA GLY A 107 10.41 0.61 12.44
C GLY A 107 11.93 0.79 12.57
N GLN A 108 12.51 1.75 11.84
CA GLN A 108 13.94 2.08 11.95
C GLN A 108 14.29 2.68 13.31
N ALA A 109 13.46 3.59 13.83
CA ALA A 109 13.65 4.20 15.14
C ALA A 109 13.54 3.18 16.29
N ALA A 110 12.72 2.14 16.11
CA ALA A 110 12.59 1.02 17.04
C ALA A 110 13.71 -0.03 16.90
N GLY A 111 14.61 0.11 15.91
CA GLY A 111 15.67 -0.86 15.63
C GLY A 111 15.18 -2.16 14.95
N GLU A 112 13.96 -2.17 14.44
CA GLU A 112 13.34 -3.33 13.78
C GLU A 112 13.73 -3.42 12.30
N LEU A 113 13.95 -2.27 11.66
CA LEU A 113 14.35 -2.16 10.26
C LEU A 113 15.74 -1.52 10.15
N ASP A 114 16.50 -1.97 9.15
CA ASP A 114 17.82 -1.44 8.85
C ASP A 114 17.73 0.07 8.50
N THR A 115 18.47 0.88 9.26
CA THR A 115 18.51 2.35 9.12
C THR A 115 19.18 2.82 7.82
N THR A 116 19.89 1.94 7.11
CA THR A 116 20.50 2.24 5.81
C THR A 116 19.51 2.12 4.64
N LEU A 117 18.36 1.49 4.86
CA LEU A 117 17.30 1.40 3.85
C LEU A 117 16.64 2.76 3.63
N SER A 118 16.38 3.10 2.37
CA SER A 118 15.56 4.26 2.02
C SER A 118 14.08 3.98 2.34
N PRO A 119 13.46 4.79 3.22
CA PRO A 119 12.02 4.68 3.52
C PRO A 119 11.16 4.84 2.29
N ASP A 120 11.49 5.82 1.43
CA ASP A 120 10.78 6.08 0.19
C ASP A 120 10.85 4.90 -0.78
N ALA A 121 12.02 4.26 -0.89
CA ALA A 121 12.19 3.09 -1.75
C ALA A 121 11.35 1.90 -1.28
N LEU A 122 11.31 1.64 0.03
CA LEU A 122 10.49 0.56 0.59
C LEU A 122 9.00 0.86 0.48
N ALA A 123 8.58 2.10 0.74
CA ALA A 123 7.21 2.56 0.51
C ALA A 123 6.78 2.38 -0.95
N HIS A 124 7.66 2.75 -1.89
CA HIS A 124 7.44 2.58 -3.31
C HIS A 124 7.30 1.09 -3.70
N LEU A 125 8.17 0.23 -3.18
CA LEU A 125 8.08 -1.22 -3.38
C LEU A 125 6.74 -1.77 -2.88
N CYS A 126 6.30 -1.38 -1.68
CA CYS A 126 5.01 -1.81 -1.13
C CYS A 126 3.84 -1.42 -2.03
N LEU A 127 3.85 -0.21 -2.59
CA LEU A 127 2.81 0.25 -3.53
C LEU A 127 2.83 -0.54 -4.84
N LEU A 128 4.01 -0.77 -5.42
CA LEU A 128 4.16 -1.58 -6.63
C LEU A 128 3.64 -3.00 -6.43
N LEU A 129 4.03 -3.65 -5.32
CA LEU A 129 3.56 -4.98 -4.97
C LEU A 129 2.04 -5.02 -4.82
N ALA A 130 1.47 -4.06 -4.07
CA ALA A 130 0.03 -3.97 -3.89
C ALA A 130 -0.71 -3.79 -5.22
N MET A 131 -0.20 -2.95 -6.13
CA MET A 131 -0.86 -2.72 -7.42
C MET A 131 -0.72 -3.92 -8.36
N GLY A 132 0.48 -4.52 -8.42
CA GLY A 132 0.72 -5.74 -9.20
C GLY A 132 -0.15 -6.91 -8.74
N SER A 133 -0.35 -7.04 -7.43
CA SER A 133 -1.25 -8.03 -6.81
C SER A 133 -2.71 -7.90 -7.27
N ALA A 134 -3.16 -6.70 -7.64
CA ALA A 134 -4.50 -6.50 -8.16
C ALA A 134 -4.62 -6.92 -9.64
N LEU A 135 -3.52 -6.94 -10.38
CA LEU A 135 -3.50 -7.17 -11.83
C LEU A 135 -3.15 -8.62 -12.21
N ILE A 136 -2.28 -9.26 -11.42
CA ILE A 136 -1.84 -10.64 -11.67
C ILE A 136 -2.79 -11.59 -10.95
N THR A 137 -3.27 -12.60 -11.69
CA THR A 137 -4.21 -13.55 -11.11
C THR A 137 -3.49 -14.54 -10.17
N PRO A 138 -4.13 -14.96 -9.07
CA PRO A 138 -3.52 -15.87 -8.08
C PRO A 138 -3.04 -17.20 -8.66
N ASP A 139 -3.68 -17.65 -9.74
CA ASP A 139 -3.46 -18.93 -10.39
C ASP A 139 -2.26 -18.95 -11.36
N LEU A 140 -1.60 -17.81 -11.61
CA LEU A 140 -0.48 -17.72 -12.57
C LEU A 140 0.59 -18.80 -12.33
N HIS A 141 0.93 -19.02 -11.06
CA HIS A 141 1.92 -20.02 -10.64
C HIS A 141 1.34 -21.04 -9.64
N ALA A 142 0.08 -20.89 -9.23
CA ALA A 142 -0.57 -21.73 -8.21
C ALA A 142 0.27 -21.90 -6.91
N VAL A 143 0.98 -20.84 -6.51
CA VAL A 143 1.78 -20.81 -5.27
C VAL A 143 0.86 -20.99 -4.07
N ASN A 144 1.17 -21.96 -3.21
CA ASN A 144 0.39 -22.18 -2.00
C ASN A 144 0.79 -21.18 -0.89
N ASP A 145 -0.06 -21.08 0.14
CA ASP A 145 0.14 -20.11 1.24
C ASP A 145 1.44 -20.34 2.02
N GLU A 146 1.91 -21.58 2.13
CA GLU A 146 3.14 -21.93 2.84
C GLU A 146 4.38 -21.45 2.07
N GLU A 147 4.45 -21.76 0.77
CA GLU A 147 5.51 -21.30 -0.14
C GLU A 147 5.59 -19.78 -0.17
N TRP A 148 4.43 -19.12 -0.31
CA TRP A 148 4.36 -17.66 -0.30
C TRP A 148 4.81 -17.06 1.04
N THR A 149 4.32 -17.61 2.16
CA THR A 149 4.70 -17.13 3.50
C THR A 149 6.19 -17.31 3.77
N SER A 150 6.78 -18.43 3.33
CA SER A 150 8.21 -18.71 3.47
C SER A 150 9.05 -17.69 2.69
N LEU A 151 8.71 -17.43 1.43
CA LEU A 151 9.37 -16.41 0.61
C LEU A 151 9.25 -15.02 1.24
N LEU A 152 8.04 -14.64 1.64
CA LEU A 152 7.77 -13.33 2.23
C LEU A 152 8.53 -13.12 3.54
N THR A 153 8.56 -14.13 4.41
CA THR A 153 9.31 -14.07 5.68
C THR A 153 10.80 -13.87 5.42
N ARG A 154 11.35 -14.52 4.38
CA ARG A 154 12.75 -14.31 3.98
C ARG A 154 13.01 -12.90 3.46
N ILE A 155 12.11 -12.36 2.63
CA ILE A 155 12.22 -11.00 2.09
C ILE A 155 12.14 -9.96 3.22
N VAL A 156 11.16 -10.10 4.13
CA VAL A 156 10.99 -9.16 5.25
C VAL A 156 12.14 -9.29 6.25
N GLY A 157 12.62 -10.50 6.53
CA GLY A 157 13.78 -10.72 7.39
C GLY A 157 15.06 -10.06 6.86
N ALA A 158 15.20 -9.90 5.53
CA ALA A 158 16.31 -9.17 4.93
C ALA A 158 16.22 -7.64 5.11
N LEU A 159 15.11 -7.12 5.64
CA LEU A 159 14.96 -5.70 6.00
C LEU A 159 15.44 -5.39 7.42
N ALA A 160 15.72 -6.41 8.24
CA ALA A 160 16.23 -6.23 9.59
C ALA A 160 17.69 -5.74 9.58
N PRO A 161 18.16 -5.05 10.63
CA PRO A 161 19.56 -4.63 10.72
C PRO A 161 20.50 -5.81 10.54
N THR A 162 21.50 -5.66 9.67
CA THR A 162 22.55 -6.68 9.58
C THR A 162 23.49 -6.48 10.76
N ASP A 163 23.61 -7.48 11.64
CA ASP A 163 24.66 -7.50 12.67
C ASP A 163 26.02 -7.48 11.96
N THR A 164 26.56 -6.29 11.74
CA THR A 164 27.95 -6.12 11.32
C THR A 164 28.82 -6.34 12.56
N THR A 165 28.90 -7.60 13.02
CA THR A 165 30.02 -8.05 13.84
C THR A 165 31.19 -8.30 12.89
N ALA A 166 31.89 -7.21 12.54
CA ALA A 166 33.22 -7.33 11.96
C ALA A 166 34.11 -8.05 13.00
N PRO A 167 34.84 -9.13 12.64
CA PRO A 167 35.81 -9.72 13.54
C PRO A 167 36.95 -8.72 13.75
N THR A 168 36.96 -8.08 14.92
CA THR A 168 38.05 -7.22 15.35
C THR A 168 39.35 -8.05 15.47
N GLY A 169 40.30 -7.72 14.60
CA GLY A 169 41.74 -7.99 14.63
C GLY A 169 42.30 -9.08 15.54
N ALA A 170 42.97 -10.06 14.93
CA ALA A 170 44.11 -10.75 15.56
C ALA A 170 45.41 -9.97 15.24
N PRO A 171 46.21 -9.56 16.24
CA PRO A 171 47.55 -9.03 15.99
C PRO A 171 48.49 -10.16 15.56
N GLN A 172 49.41 -9.84 14.63
CA GLN A 172 50.55 -10.67 14.25
C GLN A 172 51.61 -10.70 15.36
#